data_AF-A0A7S1RLU7-F1
#
_entry.id   AF-A0A7S1RLU7-F1
#
_cell.length_a   1.000
_cell.length_b   1.000
_cell.length_c   1.000
_cell.angle_alpha   90.00
_cell.angle_beta   90.00
_cell.angle_gamma   90.00
#
_symmetry.space_group_name_H-M   'P 1'
#
loop_
_entity.id
_entity.type
_entity.pdbx_description
1 polymer ?
#
loop_
_entity_poly.entity_id
_entity_poly.type
_entity_poly.pdbx_seq_one_letter_code
_entity_poly.pdbx_strand_id
1 'polypeptide(L)'
;APPGLDPGSVPVRAACHRSIEVEGLVGPMSRWAIYVELAVDHASAHILNTYFGQEASSPGGGFSVDEELRWQGRRWSLLRLLLEAAGCRERVCYMVEVGVFAAETSAHLLESLPLLHLVGVDPYRGSDEHPAAGGEVHSLAQRLYARFGPRAVLHRGTSREVAGGVGPLDLVFVDGSHRYESVAEDLTVWGPR
;
A
#
# COMPACT_ATOMS: atom_id res chain seq x y z
N ALA A 1 -38.30 30.03 -6.10
CA ALA A 1 -36.84 30.17 -6.16
C ALA A 1 -36.40 31.04 -5.00
N PRO A 2 -35.64 30.51 -4.02
CA PRO A 2 -35.06 31.33 -2.97
C PRO A 2 -33.61 31.75 -3.32
N PRO A 3 -33.16 32.92 -2.83
CA PRO A 3 -31.85 33.50 -3.14
C PRO A 3 -30.77 33.05 -2.14
N GLY A 4 -29.51 33.06 -2.59
CA GLY A 4 -28.34 33.05 -1.70
C GLY A 4 -27.59 31.72 -1.61
N LEU A 5 -26.97 31.28 -2.70
CA LEU A 5 -25.81 30.40 -2.63
C LEU A 5 -24.60 31.23 -3.07
N ASP A 6 -23.72 31.50 -2.11
CA ASP A 6 -22.43 32.13 -2.27
C ASP A 6 -21.48 31.14 -3.00
N PRO A 7 -20.93 31.47 -4.18
CA PRO A 7 -19.97 30.61 -4.87
C PRO A 7 -18.62 30.47 -4.14
N GLY A 8 -18.42 31.16 -3.01
CA GLY A 8 -17.27 31.03 -2.13
C GLY A 8 -17.36 29.99 -1.01
N SER A 9 -18.52 29.35 -0.76
CA SER A 9 -18.64 28.39 0.35
C SER A 9 -18.14 26.99 -0.04
N VAL A 10 -16.85 26.76 0.16
CA VAL A 10 -16.28 25.41 0.22
C VAL A 10 -16.66 24.78 1.57
N PRO A 11 -17.25 23.58 1.57
CA PRO A 11 -16.89 22.60 2.57
C PRO A 11 -16.65 21.23 1.91
N VAL A 12 -15.75 21.17 0.93
CA VAL A 12 -15.24 19.87 0.41
C VAL A 12 -13.84 19.56 0.99
N ARG A 13 -13.21 20.50 1.72
CA ARG A 13 -11.87 20.30 2.30
C ARG A 13 -11.85 19.81 3.76
N ALA A 14 -13.00 19.66 4.42
CA ALA A 14 -13.04 19.36 5.85
C ALA A 14 -13.10 17.85 6.20
N ALA A 15 -13.20 16.94 5.22
CA ALA A 15 -13.42 15.52 5.51
C ALA A 15 -12.14 14.67 5.70
N CYS A 16 -10.97 15.11 5.26
CA CYS A 16 -9.76 14.25 5.25
C CYS A 16 -8.53 14.79 6.00
N HIS A 17 -8.64 15.90 6.73
CA HIS A 17 -7.55 16.42 7.57
C HIS A 17 -7.76 16.05 9.04
N ARG A 18 -7.70 14.76 9.37
CA ARG A 18 -7.14 14.36 10.67
C ARG A 18 -5.75 13.85 10.38
N SER A 19 -4.79 14.77 10.44
CA SER A 19 -3.38 14.43 10.62
C SER A 19 -3.28 13.49 11.81
N ILE A 20 -3.00 12.22 11.55
CA ILE A 20 -2.52 11.31 12.58
C ILE A 20 -1.21 11.94 13.06
N GLU A 21 -1.11 12.29 14.34
CA GLU A 21 0.17 12.66 14.95
C GLU A 21 1.03 11.39 15.00
N VAL A 22 1.78 11.16 13.94
CA VAL A 22 2.65 9.99 13.74
C VAL A 22 3.91 10.07 14.63
N GLU A 23 4.15 11.18 15.33
CA GLU A 23 5.35 11.41 16.15
C GLU A 23 5.57 10.37 17.26
N GLY A 24 4.51 9.73 17.77
CA GLY A 24 4.62 8.67 18.79
C GLY A 24 4.93 7.27 18.26
N LEU A 25 4.75 7.02 16.96
CA LEU A 25 4.92 5.68 16.36
C LEU A 25 6.31 5.45 15.73
N VAL A 26 7.05 6.51 15.42
CA VAL A 26 8.23 6.46 14.51
C VAL A 26 9.51 5.96 15.20
N GLY A 27 9.60 6.03 16.53
CA GLY A 27 10.82 5.70 17.28
C GLY A 27 11.37 4.27 17.10
N PRO A 28 10.55 3.21 16.94
CA PRO A 28 11.02 1.85 16.67
C PRO A 28 10.80 1.36 15.22
N MET A 29 10.28 2.19 14.31
CA MET A 29 9.79 1.77 12.98
C MET A 29 10.86 1.40 11.95
N SER A 30 12.15 1.31 12.31
CA SER A 30 13.29 1.10 11.39
C SER A 30 13.28 -0.18 10.54
N ARG A 31 12.20 -0.98 10.58
CA ARG A 31 11.99 -2.17 9.74
C ARG A 31 10.65 -2.26 9.00
N TRP A 32 9.72 -1.32 9.18
CA TRP A 32 8.34 -1.49 8.71
C TRP A 32 7.83 -0.26 7.95
N ALA A 33 7.49 -0.45 6.67
CA ALA A 33 6.69 0.52 5.91
C ALA A 33 5.24 0.02 5.87
N ILE A 34 4.34 0.79 6.49
CA ILE A 34 2.90 0.66 6.33
C ILE A 34 2.48 1.76 5.38
N TYR A 35 1.95 1.38 4.22
CA TYR A 35 1.44 2.35 3.24
C TYR A 35 -0.06 2.13 3.05
N VAL A 36 -0.81 3.21 3.29
CA VAL A 36 -2.23 3.35 2.96
C VAL A 36 -2.28 4.18 1.69
N GLU A 37 -3.14 3.84 0.72
CA GLU A 37 -3.36 4.61 -0.50
C GLU A 37 -3.89 6.04 -0.19
N LEU A 38 -3.00 6.91 0.26
CA LEU A 38 -3.19 8.33 0.43
C LEU A 38 -1.95 9.02 -0.14
N ALA A 39 -2.12 9.52 -1.36
CA ALA A 39 -1.23 10.42 -2.10
C ALA A 39 -0.13 9.76 -2.96
N VAL A 40 -0.49 9.41 -4.19
CA VAL A 40 0.44 9.45 -5.34
C VAL A 40 0.71 10.92 -5.77
N ASP A 41 0.89 11.83 -4.82
CA ASP A 41 1.24 13.25 -5.03
C ASP A 41 2.41 13.66 -4.10
N HIS A 42 2.93 14.88 -4.23
CA HIS A 42 4.05 15.53 -3.51
C HIS A 42 4.30 15.08 -2.06
N ALA A 43 3.24 14.72 -1.32
CA ALA A 43 3.32 14.13 0.02
C ALA A 43 4.15 12.83 0.08
N SER A 44 4.05 11.94 -0.91
CA SER A 44 4.82 10.68 -0.93
C SER A 44 6.32 10.90 -1.07
N ALA A 45 6.73 11.80 -1.97
CA ALA A 45 8.14 12.16 -2.11
C ALA A 45 8.67 12.85 -0.85
N HIS A 46 7.85 13.68 -0.20
CA HIS A 46 8.22 14.31 1.06
C HIS A 46 8.41 13.29 2.18
N ILE A 47 7.45 12.37 2.37
CA ILE A 47 7.50 11.31 3.40
C ILE A 47 8.74 10.42 3.21
N LEU A 48 9.07 10.02 1.97
CA LEU A 48 10.26 9.20 1.71
C LEU A 48 11.55 9.95 2.06
N ASN A 49 11.67 11.22 1.65
CA ASN A 49 12.84 12.03 1.98
C ASN A 49 12.99 12.25 3.49
N THR A 50 11.88 12.49 4.19
CA THR A 50 11.86 12.59 5.65
C THR A 50 12.23 11.27 6.32
N TYR A 51 11.70 10.14 5.84
CA TYR A 51 11.91 8.82 6.44
C TYR A 51 13.34 8.29 6.28
N PHE A 52 13.95 8.55 5.12
CA PHE A 52 15.33 8.13 4.85
C PHE A 52 16.39 9.18 5.26
N GLY A 53 15.99 10.20 6.04
CA GLY A 53 16.91 11.19 6.60
C GLY A 53 17.60 12.06 5.55
N GLN A 54 17.00 12.22 4.38
CA GLN A 54 17.52 13.08 3.33
C GLN A 54 16.85 14.45 3.47
N GLU A 55 17.59 15.40 4.05
CA GLU A 55 17.14 16.79 4.10
C GLU A 55 16.82 17.27 2.68
N ALA A 56 15.59 17.73 2.46
CA ALA A 56 15.13 18.26 1.18
C ALA A 56 16.00 19.41 0.62
N SER A 57 16.87 19.98 1.47
CA SER A 57 17.85 21.04 1.17
C SER A 57 19.17 20.55 0.58
N SER A 58 19.46 19.24 0.56
CA SER A 58 20.75 18.73 0.06
C SER A 58 20.75 18.61 -1.47
N PRO A 59 21.58 19.40 -2.20
CA PRO A 59 21.64 19.31 -3.65
C PRO A 59 22.16 17.92 -4.06
N GLY A 60 21.31 17.11 -4.68
CA GLY A 60 21.67 15.79 -5.22
C GLY A 60 21.61 14.61 -4.24
N GLY A 61 21.10 14.79 -3.02
CA GLY A 61 21.04 13.75 -1.99
C GLY A 61 19.64 13.50 -1.45
N GLY A 62 18.61 13.56 -2.31
CA GLY A 62 17.21 13.23 -2.02
C GLY A 62 16.73 12.10 -2.93
N PHE A 63 15.70 11.34 -2.53
CA PHE A 63 14.95 10.50 -3.46
C PHE A 63 14.26 11.43 -4.47
N SER A 64 14.90 11.60 -5.63
CA SER A 64 14.27 12.13 -6.81
C SER A 64 13.29 11.07 -7.31
N VAL A 65 12.01 11.24 -7.00
CA VAL A 65 10.97 10.52 -7.75
C VAL A 65 11.06 11.06 -9.18
N ASP A 66 11.69 10.28 -10.05
CA ASP A 66 11.83 10.54 -11.48
C ASP A 66 10.50 11.08 -12.04
N GLU A 67 10.53 12.13 -12.86
CA GLU A 67 9.32 12.59 -13.54
C GLU A 67 8.70 11.48 -14.39
N GLU A 68 9.51 10.51 -14.85
CA GLU A 68 9.03 9.30 -15.49
C GLU A 68 8.25 8.39 -14.53
N LEU A 69 8.65 8.29 -13.25
CA LEU A 69 7.88 7.59 -12.21
C LEU A 69 6.58 8.32 -11.85
N ARG A 70 6.58 9.66 -11.92
CA ARG A 70 5.37 10.48 -11.76
C ARG A 70 4.40 10.27 -12.91
N TRP A 71 4.89 10.24 -14.16
CA TRP A 71 4.09 10.03 -15.36
C TRP A 71 3.64 8.57 -15.55
N GLN A 72 4.44 7.61 -15.09
CA GLN A 72 4.06 6.20 -15.08
C GLN A 72 3.18 5.83 -13.88
N GLY A 73 3.13 6.65 -12.81
CA GLY A 73 2.01 6.77 -11.86
C GLY A 73 1.51 5.49 -11.21
N ARG A 74 2.35 4.45 -11.13
CA ARG A 74 1.90 3.11 -10.77
C ARG A 74 2.46 2.72 -9.39
N ARG A 75 1.56 2.46 -8.45
CA ARG A 75 1.82 2.11 -7.03
C ARG A 75 2.94 1.09 -6.81
N TRP A 76 3.09 0.11 -7.70
CA TRP A 76 4.17 -0.89 -7.60
C TRP A 76 5.58 -0.31 -7.72
N SER A 77 5.78 0.82 -8.42
CA SER A 77 7.11 1.40 -8.53
C SER A 77 7.61 1.92 -7.18
N LEU A 78 6.73 2.54 -6.40
CA LEU A 78 7.04 2.98 -5.04
C LEU A 78 7.29 1.79 -4.11
N LEU A 79 6.40 0.80 -4.14
CA LEU A 79 6.54 -0.42 -3.35
C LEU A 79 7.84 -1.16 -3.67
N ARG A 80 8.23 -1.22 -4.96
CA ARG A 80 9.51 -1.77 -5.39
C ARG A 80 10.67 -1.02 -4.76
N LEU A 81 10.69 0.32 -4.82
CA LEU A 81 11.76 1.12 -4.21
C LEU A 81 11.87 0.87 -2.70
N LEU A 82 10.75 0.78 -1.99
CA LEU A 82 10.75 0.47 -0.55
C LEU A 82 11.32 -0.92 -0.25
N LEU A 83 10.91 -1.94 -1.02
CA LEU A 83 11.43 -3.31 -0.88
C LEU A 83 12.93 -3.38 -1.22
N GLU A 84 13.38 -2.68 -2.25
CA GLU A 84 14.79 -2.60 -2.61
C GLU A 84 15.60 -1.91 -1.51
N ALA A 85 15.11 -0.81 -0.94
CA ALA A 85 15.72 -0.15 0.21
C ALA A 85 15.76 -1.06 1.46
N ALA A 86 14.79 -1.98 1.59
CA ALA A 86 14.80 -3.01 2.63
C ALA A 86 15.78 -4.17 2.33
N GLY A 87 16.45 -4.19 1.17
CA GLY A 87 17.42 -5.21 0.77
C GLY A 87 16.85 -6.37 -0.03
N CYS A 88 15.64 -6.24 -0.61
CA CYS A 88 14.99 -7.31 -1.38
C CYS A 88 15.76 -7.72 -2.67
N ARG A 89 16.85 -7.02 -3.01
CA ARG A 89 17.77 -7.44 -4.09
C ARG A 89 18.79 -8.47 -3.62
N GLU A 90 19.20 -8.41 -2.36
CA GLU A 90 20.26 -9.27 -1.81
C GLU A 90 19.74 -10.36 -0.87
N ARG A 91 18.54 -10.19 -0.31
CA ARG A 91 17.93 -11.16 0.61
C ARG A 91 16.47 -11.42 0.29
N VAL A 92 15.97 -12.52 0.84
CA VAL A 92 14.52 -12.80 0.84
C VAL A 92 13.81 -11.72 1.66
N CYS A 93 12.76 -11.17 1.06
CA CYS A 93 11.83 -10.28 1.74
C CYS A 93 10.42 -10.84 1.71
N TYR A 94 9.64 -10.53 2.74
CA TYR A 94 8.28 -10.96 2.90
C TYR A 94 7.36 -9.74 2.90
N MET A 95 6.31 -9.77 2.08
CA MET A 95 5.34 -8.68 1.97
C MET A 95 3.92 -9.24 2.07
N VAL A 96 3.02 -8.44 2.64
CA VAL A 96 1.58 -8.65 2.48
C VAL A 96 0.95 -7.50 1.69
N GLU A 97 0.03 -7.84 0.80
CA GLU A 97 -0.90 -6.91 0.14
C GLU A 97 -2.32 -7.23 0.62
N VAL A 98 -2.97 -6.25 1.26
CA VAL A 98 -4.36 -6.32 1.70
C VAL A 98 -5.21 -5.56 0.70
N GLY A 99 -6.18 -6.21 0.06
CA GLY A 99 -6.94 -5.63 -1.06
C GLY A 99 -6.28 -5.89 -2.41
N VAL A 100 -6.11 -7.16 -2.77
CA VAL A 100 -5.38 -7.58 -3.98
C VAL A 100 -6.12 -7.26 -5.27
N PHE A 101 -7.47 -7.31 -5.24
CA PHE A 101 -8.31 -7.21 -6.43
C PHE A 101 -7.82 -8.14 -7.54
N ALA A 102 -7.45 -7.60 -8.71
CA ALA A 102 -7.00 -8.34 -9.89
C ALA A 102 -5.51 -8.74 -9.86
N ALA A 103 -4.77 -8.48 -8.76
CA ALA A 103 -3.35 -8.84 -8.58
C ALA A 103 -2.33 -8.16 -9.51
N GLU A 104 -2.67 -7.06 -10.17
CA GLU A 104 -1.74 -6.36 -11.07
C GLU A 104 -0.50 -5.84 -10.34
N THR A 105 -0.68 -5.23 -9.16
CA THR A 105 0.41 -4.74 -8.31
C THR A 105 1.32 -5.90 -7.89
N SER A 106 0.74 -6.96 -7.34
CA SER A 106 1.49 -8.13 -6.87
C SER A 106 2.29 -8.77 -8.01
N ALA A 107 1.68 -8.92 -9.19
CA ALA A 107 2.34 -9.51 -10.35
C ALA A 107 3.56 -8.68 -10.79
N HIS A 108 3.43 -7.36 -10.87
CA HIS A 108 4.57 -6.49 -11.21
C HIS A 108 5.70 -6.56 -10.18
N LEU A 109 5.37 -6.62 -8.89
CA LEU A 109 6.38 -6.76 -7.84
C LEU A 109 7.08 -8.12 -7.89
N LEU A 110 6.34 -9.21 -8.05
CA LEU A 110 6.88 -10.57 -8.12
C LEU A 110 7.72 -10.84 -9.39
N GLU A 111 7.39 -10.18 -10.50
CA GLU A 111 8.18 -10.20 -11.74
C GLU A 111 9.49 -9.43 -11.59
N SER A 112 9.47 -8.29 -10.89
CA SER A 112 10.64 -7.41 -10.74
C SER A 112 11.57 -7.78 -9.59
N LEU A 113 11.07 -8.50 -8.57
CA LEU A 113 11.82 -8.88 -7.37
C LEU A 113 11.81 -10.41 -7.17
N PRO A 114 12.81 -11.13 -7.70
CA PRO A 114 12.88 -12.59 -7.63
C PRO A 114 13.01 -13.17 -6.21
N LEU A 115 13.46 -12.37 -5.24
CA LEU A 115 13.58 -12.76 -3.83
C LEU A 115 12.38 -12.33 -2.98
N LEU A 116 11.38 -11.68 -3.58
CA LEU A 116 10.15 -11.32 -2.89
C LEU A 116 9.27 -12.56 -2.70
N HIS A 117 8.80 -12.73 -1.46
CA HIS A 117 7.70 -13.60 -1.10
C HIS A 117 6.50 -12.72 -0.75
N LEU A 118 5.38 -12.92 -1.45
CA LEU A 118 4.21 -12.04 -1.34
C LEU A 118 2.98 -12.84 -0.95
N VAL A 119 2.32 -12.40 0.11
CA VAL A 119 1.02 -12.88 0.55
C VAL A 119 -0.05 -11.88 0.14
N GLY A 120 -0.98 -12.29 -0.71
CA GLY A 120 -2.15 -11.49 -1.06
C GLY A 120 -3.34 -11.85 -0.17
N VAL A 121 -4.06 -10.87 0.33
CA VAL A 121 -5.26 -11.04 1.17
C VAL A 121 -6.41 -10.23 0.61
N ASP A 122 -7.48 -10.90 0.20
CA ASP A 122 -8.70 -10.24 -0.28
C ASP A 122 -9.91 -11.15 -0.08
N PRO A 123 -11.03 -10.67 0.50
CA PRO A 123 -12.21 -11.50 0.71
C PRO A 123 -12.98 -11.82 -0.58
N TYR A 124 -12.83 -11.03 -1.65
CA TYR A 124 -13.57 -11.15 -2.90
C TYR A 124 -15.09 -11.30 -2.70
N ARG A 125 -15.65 -10.42 -1.85
CA ARG A 125 -17.07 -10.42 -1.45
C ARG A 125 -17.88 -9.24 -2.01
N GLY A 126 -17.34 -8.52 -2.98
CA GLY A 126 -17.85 -7.24 -3.46
C GLY A 126 -17.62 -6.12 -2.45
N SER A 127 -17.44 -4.90 -2.93
CA SER A 127 -17.44 -3.68 -2.12
C SER A 127 -18.33 -2.63 -2.77
N ASP A 128 -18.59 -1.52 -2.09
CA ASP A 128 -19.33 -0.40 -2.71
C ASP A 128 -18.60 0.16 -3.93
N GLU A 129 -17.26 0.11 -3.93
CA GLU A 129 -16.40 0.57 -5.03
C GLU A 129 -16.37 -0.45 -6.17
N HIS A 130 -16.40 -1.74 -5.83
CA HIS A 130 -16.34 -2.84 -6.77
C HIS A 130 -17.40 -3.90 -6.45
N PRO A 131 -18.68 -3.63 -6.76
CA PRO A 131 -19.78 -4.56 -6.46
C PRO A 131 -19.66 -5.88 -7.23
N ALA A 132 -18.94 -5.87 -8.36
CA ALA A 132 -18.64 -7.05 -9.17
C ALA A 132 -17.35 -7.78 -8.76
N ALA A 133 -16.61 -7.31 -7.74
CA ALA A 133 -15.44 -8.01 -7.22
C ALA A 133 -15.87 -9.34 -6.59
N GLY A 134 -15.78 -10.42 -7.37
CA GLY A 134 -16.27 -11.74 -6.98
C GLY A 134 -15.40 -12.87 -7.53
N GLY A 135 -16.03 -13.99 -7.87
CA GLY A 135 -15.33 -15.21 -8.26
C GLY A 135 -14.45 -15.05 -9.51
N GLU A 136 -14.83 -14.22 -10.47
CA GLU A 136 -14.06 -14.01 -11.70
C GLU A 136 -12.75 -13.25 -11.45
N VAL A 137 -12.82 -12.16 -10.67
CA VAL A 137 -11.64 -11.37 -10.29
C VAL A 137 -10.70 -12.22 -9.42
N HIS A 138 -11.22 -12.97 -8.46
CA HIS A 138 -10.44 -13.94 -7.69
C HIS A 138 -9.75 -14.97 -8.59
N SER A 139 -10.47 -15.51 -9.57
CA SER A 139 -9.90 -16.49 -10.51
C SER A 139 -8.79 -15.90 -11.37
N LEU A 140 -8.90 -14.63 -11.76
CA LEU A 140 -7.84 -13.91 -12.46
C LEU A 140 -6.61 -13.74 -11.58
N ALA A 141 -6.79 -13.22 -10.37
CA ALA A 141 -5.72 -13.04 -9.40
C ALA A 141 -5.01 -14.36 -9.07
N GLN A 142 -5.79 -15.43 -8.85
CA GLN A 142 -5.26 -16.77 -8.57
C GLN A 142 -4.39 -17.30 -9.72
N ARG A 143 -4.80 -17.09 -10.99
CA ARG A 143 -3.98 -17.46 -12.15
C ARG A 143 -2.67 -16.68 -12.21
N LEU A 144 -2.69 -15.40 -11.86
CA LEU A 144 -1.49 -14.58 -11.82
C LEU A 144 -0.52 -15.04 -10.73
N TYR A 145 -1.01 -15.25 -9.50
CA TYR A 145 -0.20 -15.76 -8.39
C TYR A 145 0.42 -17.13 -8.69
N ALA A 146 -0.34 -18.03 -9.32
CA ALA A 146 0.12 -19.38 -9.67
C ALA A 146 1.40 -19.39 -10.54
N ARG A 147 1.65 -18.34 -11.32
CA ARG A 147 2.85 -18.21 -12.17
C ARG A 147 4.16 -18.14 -11.37
N PHE A 148 4.09 -17.71 -10.10
CA PHE A 148 5.26 -17.47 -9.26
C PHE A 148 5.52 -18.59 -8.26
N GLY A 149 4.71 -19.66 -8.29
CA GLY A 149 4.88 -20.83 -7.46
C GLY A 149 4.83 -20.50 -5.95
N PRO A 150 5.69 -21.12 -5.13
CA PRO A 150 5.64 -20.96 -3.67
C PRO A 150 5.91 -19.54 -3.14
N ARG A 151 6.43 -18.63 -3.99
CA ARG A 151 6.75 -17.25 -3.58
C ARG A 151 5.52 -16.33 -3.57
N ALA A 152 4.38 -16.79 -4.11
CA ALA A 152 3.16 -16.01 -4.16
C ALA A 152 2.00 -16.84 -3.62
N VAL A 153 1.39 -16.38 -2.54
CA VAL A 153 0.25 -17.05 -1.91
C VAL A 153 -0.93 -16.08 -1.86
N LEU A 154 -2.04 -16.44 -2.48
CA LEU A 154 -3.28 -15.67 -2.42
C LEU A 154 -4.24 -16.32 -1.44
N HIS A 155 -4.66 -15.57 -0.43
CA HIS A 155 -5.71 -15.97 0.49
C HIS A 155 -7.01 -15.25 0.15
N ARG A 156 -8.06 -16.05 -0.12
CA ARG A 156 -9.42 -15.55 -0.15
C ARG A 156 -9.96 -15.46 1.27
N GLY A 157 -9.83 -14.29 1.89
CA GLY A 157 -10.21 -14.05 3.28
C GLY A 157 -9.97 -12.61 3.71
N THR A 158 -10.48 -12.26 4.88
CA THR A 158 -10.24 -10.97 5.53
C THR A 158 -8.89 -10.96 6.26
N SER A 159 -8.39 -9.76 6.58
CA SER A 159 -7.17 -9.58 7.37
C SER A 159 -7.17 -10.39 8.67
N ARG A 160 -8.26 -10.36 9.44
CA ARG A 160 -8.37 -11.12 10.71
C ARG A 160 -8.23 -12.63 10.53
N GLU A 161 -8.79 -13.17 9.46
CA GLU A 161 -8.77 -14.62 9.21
C GLU A 161 -7.38 -15.10 8.80
N VAL A 162 -6.59 -14.26 8.13
CA VAL A 162 -5.31 -14.66 7.53
C VAL A 162 -4.11 -14.30 8.40
N ALA A 163 -4.13 -13.14 9.07
CA ALA A 163 -2.94 -12.56 9.70
C ALA A 163 -2.33 -13.39 10.84
N GLY A 164 -3.10 -14.31 11.45
CA GLY A 164 -2.58 -15.23 12.46
C GLY A 164 -1.64 -16.31 11.89
N GLY A 165 -1.75 -16.62 10.61
CA GLY A 165 -0.94 -17.63 9.91
C GLY A 165 0.25 -17.05 9.14
N VAL A 166 0.38 -15.73 9.06
CA VAL A 166 1.46 -15.06 8.34
C VAL A 166 2.60 -14.74 9.30
N GLY A 167 3.82 -15.07 8.88
CA GLY A 167 5.05 -14.83 9.65
C GLY A 167 5.49 -13.36 9.66
N PRO A 168 6.75 -13.09 10.07
CA PRO A 168 7.33 -11.76 9.99
C PRO A 168 7.34 -11.22 8.55
N LEU A 169 7.16 -9.91 8.42
CA LEU A 169 7.09 -9.20 7.14
C LEU A 169 8.11 -8.05 7.14
N ASP A 170 8.54 -7.64 5.96
CA ASP A 170 9.34 -6.44 5.73
C ASP A 170 8.47 -5.26 5.30
N LEU A 171 7.29 -5.55 4.71
CA LEU A 171 6.37 -4.52 4.21
C LEU A 171 4.91 -4.97 4.30
N VAL A 172 4.04 -4.03 4.67
CA VAL A 172 2.58 -4.19 4.66
C VAL A 172 1.98 -3.11 3.76
N PHE A 173 1.29 -3.52 2.70
CA PHE A 173 0.57 -2.61 1.81
C PHE A 173 -0.93 -2.81 1.98
N VAL A 174 -1.64 -1.73 2.35
CA VAL A 174 -3.08 -1.72 2.57
C VAL A 174 -3.76 -0.93 1.46
N ASP A 175 -4.48 -1.65 0.60
CA ASP A 175 -5.16 -1.21 -0.62
C ASP A 175 -6.58 -1.81 -0.70
N GLY A 176 -7.16 -2.11 0.47
CA GLY A 176 -8.48 -2.71 0.62
C GLY A 176 -9.59 -1.68 0.56
N SER A 177 -10.52 -1.76 1.51
CA SER A 177 -11.59 -0.76 1.61
C SER A 177 -11.02 0.60 2.04
N HIS A 178 -11.34 1.66 1.31
CA HIS A 178 -10.92 3.03 1.64
C HIS A 178 -11.72 3.69 2.77
N ARG A 179 -12.50 2.89 3.51
CA ARG A 179 -13.19 3.35 4.72
C ARG A 179 -12.21 3.38 5.88
N TYR A 180 -12.27 4.45 6.66
CA TYR A 180 -11.38 4.66 7.81
C TYR A 180 -11.36 3.47 8.76
N GLU A 181 -12.51 2.92 9.10
CA GLU A 181 -12.64 1.81 10.05
C GLU A 181 -11.98 0.53 9.52
N SER A 182 -12.11 0.25 8.22
CA SER A 182 -11.49 -0.89 7.57
C SER A 182 -9.96 -0.77 7.59
N VAL A 183 -9.44 0.41 7.21
CA VAL A 183 -8.00 0.67 7.24
C VAL A 183 -7.46 0.59 8.66
N ALA A 184 -8.12 1.23 9.63
CA ALA A 184 -7.69 1.18 11.04
C ALA A 184 -7.67 -0.27 11.59
N GLU A 185 -8.63 -1.10 11.18
CA GLU A 185 -8.62 -2.52 11.50
C GLU A 185 -7.44 -3.25 10.86
N ASP A 186 -7.19 -3.05 9.56
CA ASP A 186 -6.05 -3.67 8.87
C ASP A 186 -4.71 -3.26 9.50
N LEU A 187 -4.55 -1.98 9.84
CA LEU A 187 -3.37 -1.48 10.53
C LEU A 187 -3.19 -2.08 11.92
N THR A 188 -4.30 -2.35 12.63
CA THR A 188 -4.24 -3.01 13.93
C THR A 188 -3.83 -4.48 13.79
N VAL A 189 -4.32 -5.16 12.76
CA VAL A 189 -4.10 -6.59 12.52
C VAL A 189 -2.70 -6.90 11.99
N TRP A 190 -2.21 -6.05 11.07
CA TRP A 190 -0.94 -6.17 10.38
C TRP A 190 0.18 -5.30 10.95
N GLY A 191 -0.14 -4.43 11.90
CA GLY A 191 0.83 -3.59 12.58
C GLY A 191 1.88 -4.38 13.36
N PRO A 192 2.92 -3.70 13.86
CA PRO A 192 3.99 -4.32 14.64
C PRO A 192 3.43 -5.13 15.82
N ARG A 193 3.94 -6.36 15.99
CA ARG A 193 3.64 -7.27 17.10
C ARG A 193 4.84 -7.41 18.02
#